data_AF-A0A353FE00-F1
#
_entry.id   AF-A0A353FE00-F1
#
_cell.length_a   1.000
_cell.length_b   1.000
_cell.length_c   1.000
_cell.angle_alpha   90.00
_cell.angle_beta   90.00
_cell.angle_gamma   90.00
#
_symmetry.space_group_name_H-M   'P 1'
#
loop_
_entity.id
_entity.type
_entity.pdbx_description
1 polymer ?
#
loop_
_entity_poly.entity_id
_entity_poly.type
_entity_poly.pdbx_seq_one_letter_code
_entity_poly.pdbx_strand_id
1 'polypeptide(L)'
;MVITGLSNRAVSSAVSSLVRKGLITVTDIEGNPLASAGSRKAASRLHYALGSVLVAKPAPASERQGHISVKKGHTIKLNRDTIV
;
A
#
# COMPACT_ATOMS: atom_id res chain seq x y z
N MET A 1 -17.31 -18.59 -4.60
CA MET A 1 -17.21 -17.23 -5.18
C MET A 1 -16.84 -16.28 -4.05
N VAL A 2 -15.73 -15.53 -4.16
CA VAL A 2 -15.34 -14.58 -3.10
C VAL A 2 -16.19 -13.32 -3.25
N ILE A 3 -17.06 -13.05 -2.28
CA ILE A 3 -18.01 -11.93 -2.33
C ILE A 3 -17.32 -10.68 -1.79
N THR A 4 -16.51 -10.03 -2.63
CA THR A 4 -15.86 -8.74 -2.27
C THR A 4 -16.46 -7.53 -2.98
N GLY A 5 -17.37 -7.75 -3.94
CA GLY A 5 -17.82 -6.69 -4.84
C GLY A 5 -16.73 -6.17 -5.80
N LEU A 6 -15.55 -6.79 -5.80
CA LEU A 6 -14.42 -6.39 -6.64
C LEU A 6 -14.26 -7.33 -7.84
N SER A 7 -13.64 -6.82 -8.90
CA SER A 7 -13.29 -7.66 -10.05
C SER A 7 -12.25 -8.72 -9.67
N ASN A 8 -12.30 -9.88 -10.34
CA ASN A 8 -11.31 -10.95 -10.16
C ASN A 8 -9.87 -10.46 -10.38
N ARG A 9 -9.67 -9.49 -11.28
CA ARG A 9 -8.36 -8.85 -11.53
C ARG A 9 -7.89 -8.05 -10.30
N ALA A 10 -8.78 -7.25 -9.69
CA ALA A 10 -8.45 -6.49 -8.50
C ALA A 10 -8.08 -7.41 -7.33
N VAL A 11 -8.87 -8.46 -7.09
CA VAL A 11 -8.59 -9.47 -6.06
C VAL A 11 -7.24 -10.16 -6.33
N SER A 12 -7.00 -10.61 -7.57
CA SER A 12 -5.74 -11.26 -7.94
C SER A 12 -4.52 -10.35 -7.75
N SER A 13 -4.68 -9.05 -8.06
CA SER A 13 -3.63 -8.04 -7.85
C SER A 13 -3.33 -7.85 -6.36
N ALA A 14 -4.37 -7.71 -5.53
CA ALA A 14 -4.25 -7.57 -4.09
C ALA A 14 -3.53 -8.77 -3.46
N VAL A 15 -3.97 -10.00 -3.78
CA VAL A 15 -3.32 -11.23 -3.30
C VAL A 15 -1.86 -11.28 -3.73
N SER A 16 -1.55 -10.95 -4.99
CA SER A 16 -0.16 -10.93 -5.47
C SER A 16 0.71 -9.93 -4.71
N SER A 17 0.15 -8.78 -4.35
CA SER A 17 0.83 -7.78 -3.54
C SER A 17 1.08 -8.27 -2.11
N LEU A 18 0.10 -8.92 -1.49
CA LEU A 18 0.23 -9.46 -0.13
C LEU A 18 1.26 -10.60 -0.05
N VAL A 19 1.26 -11.51 -1.02
CA VAL A 19 2.24 -12.60 -1.11
C VAL A 19 3.66 -12.06 -1.29
N ARG A 20 3.87 -11.09 -2.19
CA ARG A 20 5.17 -10.46 -2.40
C ARG A 20 5.70 -9.74 -1.15
N LYS A 21 4.80 -9.21 -0.31
CA LYS A 21 5.15 -8.59 0.97
C LYS A 21 5.37 -9.62 2.09
N GLY A 22 5.16 -10.91 1.84
CA GLY A 22 5.25 -11.97 2.85
C GLY A 22 4.15 -11.91 3.91
N LEU A 23 3.06 -11.17 3.65
CA LEU A 23 1.97 -10.98 4.61
C LEU A 23 0.99 -12.16 4.61
N ILE A 24 0.90 -12.85 3.47
CA ILE A 24 0.10 -14.07 3.33
C ILE A 24 0.91 -15.11 2.60
N THR A 25 0.69 -16.36 2.96
CA THR A 25 1.19 -17.53 2.23
C THR A 25 0.02 -18.15 1.48
N VAL A 26 0.26 -18.49 0.22
CA VAL A 26 -0.71 -19.23 -0.60
C VAL A 26 -0.15 -20.61 -0.85
N THR A 27 -0.90 -21.66 -0.55
CA THR A 27 -0.52 -23.05 -0.79
C THR A 27 -1.54 -23.76 -1.68
N ASP A 28 -1.11 -24.84 -2.32
CA ASP A 28 -2.02 -25.80 -2.92
C ASP A 28 -2.66 -26.72 -1.86
N ILE A 29 -3.37 -27.74 -2.33
CA ILE A 29 -4.02 -28.76 -1.48
C ILE A 29 -3.01 -29.68 -0.77
N GLU A 30 -1.81 -29.81 -1.32
CA GLU A 30 -0.73 -30.64 -0.77
C GLU A 30 0.14 -29.86 0.23
N GLY A 31 -0.08 -28.56 0.36
CA GLY A 31 0.68 -27.67 1.23
C GLY A 31 1.90 -27.03 0.57
N ASN A 32 2.09 -27.21 -0.74
CA ASN A 32 3.20 -26.60 -1.45
C ASN A 32 2.97 -25.08 -1.64
N PRO A 33 3.96 -24.22 -1.35
CA PRO A 33 3.82 -22.79 -1.49
C PRO A 33 3.77 -22.35 -2.96
N LEU A 34 2.75 -21.55 -3.30
CA LEU A 34 2.50 -21.03 -4.64
C LEU A 34 2.82 -19.52 -4.70
N ALA A 35 4.08 -19.18 -4.94
CA ALA A 35 4.54 -17.80 -4.98
C ALA A 35 4.06 -17.02 -6.22
N SER A 36 3.92 -17.70 -7.37
CA SER A 36 3.61 -17.04 -8.65
C SER A 36 2.09 -16.97 -8.92
N ALA A 37 1.66 -15.98 -9.71
CA ALA A 37 0.26 -15.91 -10.16
C ALA A 37 -0.10 -17.03 -11.14
N GLY A 38 0.86 -17.50 -11.95
CA GLY A 38 0.65 -18.62 -12.87
C GLY A 38 0.38 -19.92 -12.14
N SER A 39 1.21 -20.24 -11.15
CA SER A 39 1.05 -21.44 -10.31
C SER A 39 -0.27 -21.42 -9.55
N ARG A 40 -0.71 -20.25 -9.07
CA ARG A 40 -2.02 -20.10 -8.40
C ARG A 40 -3.22 -20.31 -9.32
N LYS A 41 -3.09 -19.99 -10.62
CA LYS A 41 -4.17 -20.22 -11.61
C LYS A 41 -4.25 -21.68 -12.05
N ALA A 42 -3.12 -22.39 -12.04
CA ALA A 42 -3.07 -23.80 -12.41
C ALA A 42 -3.57 -24.74 -11.29
N ALA A 43 -3.60 -24.25 -10.05
CA ALA A 43 -4.09 -25.03 -8.91
C ALA A 43 -5.62 -25.17 -8.94
N SER A 44 -6.11 -26.39 -8.67
CA SER A 44 -7.55 -26.67 -8.54
C SER A 44 -8.17 -25.91 -7.36
N ARG A 45 -7.41 -25.74 -6.27
CA ARG A 45 -7.84 -25.06 -5.05
C ARG A 45 -6.67 -24.36 -4.38
N LEU A 46 -6.94 -23.19 -3.81
CA LEU A 46 -5.97 -22.35 -3.11
C LEU A 46 -6.31 -22.26 -1.64
N HIS A 47 -5.29 -22.39 -0.79
CA HIS A 47 -5.36 -22.18 0.64
C HIS A 47 -4.56 -20.93 1.00
N TYR A 48 -5.18 -20.05 1.81
CA TYR A 48 -4.59 -18.80 2.23
C TYR A 48 -4.32 -18.84 3.73
N ALA A 49 -3.08 -18.60 4.14
CA ALA A 49 -2.68 -18.48 5.52
C ALA A 49 -2.10 -17.08 5.77
N LEU A 50 -2.38 -16.51 6.94
CA LEU A 50 -1.76 -15.26 7.36
C LEU A 50 -0.31 -15.56 7.78
N GLY A 51 0.67 -14.84 7.22
CA GLY A 51 2.04 -14.93 7.69
C GLY A 51 2.13 -14.33 9.09
N SER A 52 2.75 -15.06 10.04
CA SER A 52 2.93 -14.64 11.44
C SER A 52 3.86 -13.44 11.64
N VAL A 53 4.20 -12.71 10.58
CA VAL A 53 5.17 -11.62 10.58
C VAL A 53 4.46 -10.30 10.28
N LEU A 54 3.77 -9.77 11.29
CA LEU A 54 3.56 -8.32 11.42
C LEU A 54 4.79 -7.66 12.09
N VAL A 55 6.00 -8.10 11.75
CA VAL A 55 7.19 -7.29 12.09
C VAL A 55 7.19 -6.17 11.07
N ALA A 56 6.69 -5.01 11.47
CA ALA A 56 6.91 -3.76 10.76
C ALA A 56 8.41 -3.64 10.54
N LYS A 57 8.89 -3.97 9.34
CA LYS A 57 10.24 -3.62 8.92
C LYS A 57 10.32 -2.11 9.16
N PRO A 58 11.21 -1.62 10.05
CA PRO A 58 11.43 -0.19 10.12
C PRO A 58 11.85 0.20 8.71
N ALA A 59 11.04 1.01 8.04
CA ALA A 59 11.56 1.73 6.90
C ALA A 59 12.81 2.46 7.43
N PRO A 60 13.95 2.46 6.71
CA PRO A 60 14.99 3.43 7.05
C PRO A 60 14.26 4.77 7.09
N ALA A 61 14.36 5.48 8.22
CA ALA A 61 13.63 6.70 8.46
C ALA A 61 13.80 7.57 7.22
N SER A 62 12.76 7.63 6.38
CA SER A 62 12.76 8.56 5.27
C SER A 62 12.73 9.88 5.98
N GLU A 63 13.86 10.58 5.98
CA GLU A 63 13.96 11.97 6.38
C GLU A 63 12.80 12.66 5.68
N ARG A 64 11.74 12.92 6.46
CA ARG A 64 10.73 13.87 6.03
C ARG A 64 11.49 15.16 6.02
N GLN A 65 12.04 15.50 4.87
CA GLN A 65 12.60 16.80 4.60
C GLN A 65 11.47 17.77 4.88
N GLY A 66 11.45 18.27 6.12
CA GLY A 66 10.41 19.15 6.60
C GLY A 66 10.41 20.32 5.65
N HIS A 67 9.30 20.49 4.92
CA HIS A 67 9.12 21.69 4.14
C HIS A 67 9.26 22.86 5.11
N ILE A 68 10.33 23.63 4.91
CA ILE A 68 10.57 24.86 5.64
C ILE A 68 9.32 25.71 5.38
N SER A 69 8.51 25.94 6.41
CA SER A 69 7.38 26.85 6.30
C SER A 69 7.95 28.22 5.91
N VAL A 70 7.63 28.69 4.71
CA VAL A 70 8.12 29.98 4.21
C VAL A 70 7.46 31.08 5.03
N LYS A 71 8.15 31.57 6.07
CA LYS A 71 7.74 32.77 6.79
C LYS A 71 8.09 33.99 5.94
N LYS A 72 7.30 34.26 4.91
CA LYS A 72 7.34 35.55 4.22
C LYS A 72 5.92 36.06 4.02
N GLY A 73 5.40 36.70 5.08
CA GLY A 73 4.24 37.55 4.94
C GLY A 73 4.59 38.68 3.99
N HIS A 74 3.88 38.79 2.87
CA HIS A 74 3.86 40.02 2.09
C HIS A 74 2.96 41.01 2.83
N THR A 75 3.58 41.97 3.50
CA THR A 75 2.85 43.14 4.02
C THR A 75 2.68 44.14 2.89
N ILE A 76 1.46 44.31 2.39
CA ILE A 76 1.12 45.45 1.55
C ILE A 76 0.93 46.64 2.48
N LYS A 77 1.78 47.67 2.37
CA LYS A 77 1.55 48.95 3.05
C LYS A 77 0.36 49.64 2.39
N LEU A 78 -0.75 49.76 3.12
CA LEU A 78 -1.82 50.70 2.78
C LEU A 78 -1.30 52.11 3.07
N ASN A 79 -0.93 52.86 2.04
CA ASN A 79 -0.80 54.30 2.15
C ASN A 79 -2.22 54.86 2.31
N ARG A 80 -2.47 55.54 3.43
CA ARG A 80 -3.64 56.41 3.56
C ARG A 80 -3.33 57.66 2.77
N ASP A 81 -3.69 57.66 1.49
CA ASP A 81 -3.76 58.91 0.76
C ASP A 81 -4.93 59.71 1.32
N THR A 82 -4.57 60.86 1.89
CA THR A 82 -5.44 61.93 2.34
C THR A 82 -6.52 62.21 1.30
N ILE A 83 -7.78 61.97 1.66
CA ILE A 83 -8.92 62.52 0.93
C ILE A 83 -9.10 63.94 1.48
N VAL A 84 -8.84 64.94 0.62
CA VAL A 84 -9.19 66.35 0.84
C VAL A 84 -10.70 66.51 0.77
#